data_AF-A0A1M7ZBZ0-F1
#
_entry.id   AF-A0A1M7ZBZ0-F1
#
_cell.length_a   1.000
_cell.length_b   1.000
_cell.length_c   1.000
_cell.angle_alpha   90.00
_cell.angle_beta   90.00
_cell.angle_gamma   90.00
#
_symmetry.space_group_name_H-M   'P 1'
#
loop_
_entity.id
_entity.type
_entity.pdbx_description
1 polymer ?
#
loop_
_entity_poly.entity_id
_entity_poly.type
_entity_poly.pdbx_seq_one_letter_code
_entity_poly.pdbx_strand_id
1 'polypeptide(L)'
;MGLLQASPLGGAMSALRARVLAASALLVLAAAPAGAQTAAPAPEAGNTQEASMSGNGKLAMRDRRYCEILPLSFSLTGPTASVYNTVGHDDCPEDLWEKLTEAAVRDRFDVYMVVMNGPRYFIMDTILGSGATMNGDVVEIGGITFEKRAEVALSWMDIIRQAPYTETTVDRDTVYRFDAGKPVFELTAPDGAVYVMQSYARIVDKTLSFADLPNLGARLKLPKGWTYAERVPQTDLLLSAGGKATVIQDDFKNTYQKVAPATP
;
A
#
# COMPACT_ATOMS: atom_id res chain seq x y z
N MET A 1 42.80 -52.76 9.99
CA MET A 1 42.81 -51.32 10.33
C MET A 1 42.66 -50.56 9.03
N GLY A 2 41.54 -49.85 8.90
CA GLY A 2 41.01 -49.36 7.63
C GLY A 2 41.70 -48.09 7.11
N LEU A 3 41.79 -48.02 5.78
CA LEU A 3 41.98 -46.78 5.03
C LEU A 3 40.58 -46.28 4.61
N LEU A 4 40.19 -45.09 5.06
CA LEU A 4 39.03 -44.38 4.51
C LEU A 4 39.46 -43.53 3.30
N GLN A 5 38.74 -43.73 2.20
CA GLN A 5 38.88 -43.02 0.94
C GLN A 5 38.23 -41.62 1.01
N ALA A 6 38.88 -40.66 0.37
CA ALA A 6 38.27 -39.42 -0.08
C ALA A 6 37.34 -39.68 -1.28
N SER A 7 36.16 -39.05 -1.29
CA SER A 7 35.24 -39.03 -2.43
C SER A 7 35.18 -37.62 -3.03
N PRO A 8 35.32 -37.45 -4.36
CA PRO A 8 34.78 -36.30 -5.05
C PRO A 8 33.58 -36.68 -5.95
N LEU A 9 32.54 -35.87 -5.82
CA LEU A 9 31.72 -35.31 -6.90
C LEU A 9 31.37 -36.21 -8.11
N GLY A 10 30.15 -36.74 -8.07
CA GLY A 10 29.32 -37.07 -9.23
C GLY A 10 27.87 -36.75 -8.86
N GLY A 11 26.96 -36.30 -9.71
CA GLY A 11 26.97 -36.07 -11.14
C GLY A 11 25.68 -35.30 -11.49
N ALA A 12 25.66 -34.71 -12.67
CA ALA A 12 24.51 -34.02 -13.24
C ALA A 12 23.31 -34.97 -13.45
N MET A 13 22.09 -34.51 -13.17
CA MET A 13 20.90 -35.00 -13.87
C MET A 13 19.98 -33.85 -14.25
N SER A 14 19.78 -33.77 -15.57
CA SER A 14 18.99 -32.81 -16.32
C SER A 14 17.49 -33.16 -16.28
N ALA A 15 16.69 -32.10 -16.36
CA ALA A 15 15.33 -31.93 -16.85
C ALA A 15 14.45 -33.16 -17.17
N LEU A 16 13.21 -33.11 -16.67
CA LEU A 16 12.07 -33.75 -17.34
C LEU A 16 10.88 -32.77 -17.41
N ARG A 17 10.64 -32.21 -18.60
CA ARG A 17 9.39 -31.53 -18.96
C ARG A 17 8.45 -32.57 -19.57
N ALA A 18 7.27 -32.79 -18.98
CA ALA A 18 6.23 -33.60 -19.58
C ALA A 18 5.38 -32.75 -20.55
N ARG A 19 5.37 -33.14 -21.83
CA ARG A 19 4.39 -32.70 -22.83
C ARG A 19 3.29 -33.78 -22.90
N VAL A 20 2.03 -33.37 -22.88
CA VAL A 20 0.91 -34.20 -23.30
C VAL A 20 0.27 -33.53 -24.52
N LEU A 21 0.17 -34.31 -25.60
CA LEU A 21 -0.49 -33.98 -26.87
C LEU A 21 -1.48 -35.11 -27.18
N ALA A 22 -2.65 -34.73 -27.71
CA ALA A 22 -3.63 -35.47 -28.53
C ALA A 22 -5.05 -35.10 -28.06
N ALA A 23 -6.07 -34.88 -28.89
CA ALA A 23 -6.25 -35.05 -30.32
C ALA A 23 -7.36 -34.11 -30.84
N SER A 24 -7.34 -33.86 -32.15
CA SER A 24 -8.28 -33.05 -32.92
C SER A 24 -9.47 -33.84 -33.47
N ALA A 25 -10.61 -33.17 -33.64
CA ALA A 25 -11.60 -33.22 -34.75
C ALA A 25 -12.97 -32.73 -34.19
N LEU A 26 -13.85 -31.99 -34.85
CA LEU A 26 -14.29 -32.01 -36.25
C LEU A 26 -14.85 -30.61 -36.65
N LEU A 27 -14.75 -30.31 -37.93
CA LEU A 27 -15.26 -29.13 -38.63
C LEU A 27 -16.77 -29.26 -38.91
N VAL A 28 -17.59 -28.23 -38.65
CA VAL A 28 -18.88 -28.03 -39.32
C VAL A 28 -18.97 -26.57 -39.78
N LEU A 29 -18.96 -26.38 -41.09
CA LEU A 29 -19.22 -25.13 -41.78
C LEU A 29 -20.74 -25.06 -42.09
N ALA A 30 -21.42 -24.03 -41.63
CA ALA A 30 -22.73 -23.64 -42.16
C ALA A 30 -22.75 -22.11 -42.29
N ALA A 31 -22.75 -21.63 -43.52
CA ALA A 31 -22.92 -20.24 -43.89
C ALA A 31 -24.40 -19.96 -44.18
N ALA A 32 -24.93 -18.86 -43.66
CA ALA A 32 -26.09 -18.16 -44.22
C ALA A 32 -25.98 -16.64 -43.91
N PRO A 33 -26.49 -15.75 -44.78
CA PRO A 33 -26.12 -14.35 -44.79
C PRO A 33 -27.16 -13.43 -44.12
N ALA A 34 -26.80 -12.15 -44.10
CA ALA A 34 -27.63 -10.96 -43.96
C ALA A 34 -27.79 -10.36 -42.56
N GLY A 35 -27.44 -9.07 -42.49
CA GLY A 35 -27.75 -8.20 -41.37
C GLY A 35 -26.67 -7.17 -41.12
N ALA A 36 -26.50 -6.21 -42.03
CA ALA A 36 -25.79 -4.97 -41.72
C ALA A 36 -26.55 -4.27 -40.58
N GLN A 37 -26.03 -4.39 -39.36
CA GLN A 37 -26.42 -3.54 -38.24
C GLN A 37 -25.31 -2.54 -38.02
N THR A 38 -25.64 -1.28 -38.27
CA THR A 38 -24.86 -0.12 -37.87
C THR A 38 -24.61 -0.18 -36.36
N ALA A 39 -23.39 -0.54 -35.97
CA ALA A 39 -22.94 -0.39 -34.60
C ALA A 39 -22.89 1.10 -34.27
N ALA A 40 -23.67 1.52 -33.28
CA ALA A 40 -23.55 2.83 -32.67
C ALA A 40 -22.13 2.99 -32.08
N PRO A 41 -21.53 4.18 -32.11
CA PRO A 41 -20.19 4.36 -31.57
C PRO A 41 -20.23 4.10 -30.06
N ALA A 42 -19.32 3.25 -29.60
CA ALA A 42 -19.03 3.08 -28.18
C ALA A 42 -18.63 4.45 -27.59
N PRO A 43 -19.00 4.77 -26.34
CA PRO A 43 -18.54 6.00 -25.71
C PRO A 43 -17.02 5.90 -25.55
N GLU A 44 -16.31 6.84 -26.17
CA GLU A 44 -14.87 7.02 -25.99
C GLU A 44 -14.59 7.14 -24.49
N ALA A 45 -13.72 6.25 -23.99
CA ALA A 45 -13.09 6.41 -22.70
C ALA A 45 -12.32 7.74 -22.73
N GLY A 46 -12.92 8.77 -22.16
CA GLY A 46 -12.31 10.08 -21.98
C GLY A 46 -11.12 9.95 -21.05
N ASN A 47 -9.93 9.83 -21.62
CA ASN A 47 -8.68 9.89 -20.90
C ASN A 47 -7.87 11.09 -21.39
N THR A 48 -8.05 12.21 -20.71
CA THR A 48 -7.00 13.21 -20.43
C THR A 48 -7.55 14.10 -19.34
N GLN A 49 -7.51 13.62 -18.10
CA GLN A 49 -7.41 14.55 -16.98
C GLN A 49 -5.95 15.00 -16.97
N GLU A 50 -5.66 16.05 -17.73
CA GLU A 50 -4.47 16.84 -17.51
C GLU A 50 -4.44 17.19 -16.03
N ALA A 51 -3.36 16.80 -15.35
CA ALA A 51 -3.10 17.26 -14.00
C ALA A 51 -3.13 18.80 -14.05
N SER A 52 -4.23 19.37 -13.57
CA SER A 52 -4.37 20.81 -13.39
C SER A 52 -3.33 21.24 -12.36
N MET A 53 -2.15 21.59 -12.85
CA MET A 53 -1.09 22.26 -12.10
C MET A 53 -1.57 23.67 -11.79
N SER A 54 -2.37 23.80 -10.74
CA SER A 54 -2.70 25.09 -10.14
C SER A 54 -1.52 25.53 -9.26
N GLY A 55 -1.04 26.74 -9.54
CA GLY A 55 0.01 27.54 -8.87
C GLY A 55 0.69 26.99 -7.61
N ASN A 56 2.03 26.95 -7.68
CA ASN A 56 3.00 26.59 -6.63
C ASN A 56 3.15 25.11 -6.31
N GLY A 57 3.41 24.27 -7.32
CA GLY A 57 4.28 23.08 -7.20
C GLY A 57 3.99 22.08 -6.07
N LYS A 58 2.78 22.04 -5.52
CA LYS A 58 2.36 21.10 -4.49
C LYS A 58 1.42 20.10 -5.16
N LEU A 59 1.84 18.84 -5.25
CA LEU A 59 0.94 17.76 -5.65
C LEU A 59 -0.25 17.76 -4.69
N ALA A 60 -1.47 17.88 -5.22
CA ALA A 60 -2.67 17.66 -4.42
C ALA A 60 -2.67 16.20 -3.94
N MET A 61 -2.59 16.01 -2.62
CA MET A 61 -2.44 14.67 -2.02
C MET A 61 -3.76 14.07 -1.57
N ARG A 62 -4.73 14.90 -1.18
CA ARG A 62 -6.00 14.39 -0.66
C ARG A 62 -6.72 13.57 -1.72
N ASP A 63 -7.18 12.39 -1.31
CA ASP A 63 -7.80 11.37 -2.15
C ASP A 63 -6.90 10.83 -3.28
N ARG A 64 -5.59 11.07 -3.20
CA ARG A 64 -4.65 10.56 -4.18
C ARG A 64 -4.37 9.09 -3.93
N ARG A 65 -4.62 8.27 -4.95
CA ARG A 65 -4.28 6.85 -4.98
C ARG A 65 -2.77 6.63 -4.98
N TYR A 66 -2.32 5.62 -4.24
CA TYR A 66 -0.96 5.10 -4.25
C TYR A 66 -0.95 3.64 -3.77
N CYS A 67 0.17 2.94 -3.95
CA CYS A 67 0.36 1.60 -3.40
C CYS A 67 1.66 1.51 -2.61
N GLU A 68 1.69 0.56 -1.68
CA GLU A 68 2.85 0.27 -0.85
C GLU A 68 3.16 -1.22 -0.86
N ILE A 69 4.44 -1.54 -0.94
CA ILE A 69 4.97 -2.89 -0.71
C ILE A 69 6.00 -2.81 0.43
N LEU A 70 5.92 -3.76 1.35
CA LEU A 70 6.77 -3.81 2.53
C LEU A 70 7.50 -5.15 2.56
N PRO A 71 8.64 -5.30 1.85
CA PRO A 71 9.54 -6.43 2.03
C PRO A 71 10.10 -6.43 3.46
N LEU A 72 10.07 -7.60 4.11
CA LEU A 72 10.59 -7.81 5.45
C LEU A 72 11.99 -8.41 5.40
N SER A 73 12.93 -7.76 6.08
CA SER A 73 14.27 -8.27 6.34
C SER A 73 14.41 -8.70 7.81
N PHE A 74 15.30 -9.65 8.05
CA PHE A 74 15.58 -10.19 9.39
C PHE A 74 17.05 -10.02 9.71
N SER A 75 17.34 -9.46 10.88
CA SER A 75 18.70 -9.30 11.38
C SER A 75 18.80 -9.67 12.86
N LEU A 76 20.00 -9.58 13.44
CA LEU A 76 20.23 -9.80 14.87
C LEU A 76 19.47 -8.82 15.76
N THR A 77 19.15 -7.61 15.25
CA THR A 77 18.39 -6.60 16.00
C THR A 77 16.88 -6.77 15.87
N GLY A 78 16.43 -7.73 15.04
CA GLY A 78 15.02 -8.05 14.84
C GLY A 78 14.55 -7.86 13.40
N PRO A 79 13.24 -8.07 13.15
CA PRO A 79 12.65 -7.83 11.85
C PRO A 79 12.48 -6.36 11.53
N THR A 80 12.67 -6.01 10.27
CA THR A 80 12.44 -4.65 9.73
C THR A 80 11.65 -4.74 8.44
N ALA A 81 10.66 -3.87 8.27
CA ALA A 81 9.96 -3.69 6.99
C ALA A 81 10.45 -2.41 6.32
N SER A 82 10.94 -2.51 5.09
CA SER A 82 11.22 -1.33 4.26
C SER A 82 9.95 -0.92 3.53
N VAL A 83 9.50 0.32 3.67
CA VAL A 83 8.28 0.82 3.02
C VAL A 83 8.64 1.41 1.66
N TYR A 84 8.17 0.78 0.59
CA TYR A 84 8.29 1.26 -0.79
C TYR A 84 6.93 1.73 -1.29
N ASN A 85 6.84 2.90 -1.91
CA ASN A 85 5.56 3.42 -2.42
C ASN A 85 5.68 4.14 -3.76
N THR A 86 4.54 4.33 -4.43
CA THR A 86 4.46 4.92 -5.79
C THR A 86 4.44 6.45 -5.80
N VAL A 87 4.48 7.11 -4.64
CA VAL A 87 4.33 8.57 -4.55
C VAL A 87 5.48 9.25 -5.30
N GLY A 88 5.13 10.17 -6.20
CA GLY A 88 6.09 10.87 -7.07
C GLY A 88 6.32 10.21 -8.43
N HIS A 89 5.82 9.00 -8.65
CA HIS A 89 6.01 8.24 -9.89
C HIS A 89 4.68 8.01 -10.60
N ASP A 90 3.84 7.13 -10.06
CA ASP A 90 2.55 6.74 -10.63
C ASP A 90 1.46 6.65 -9.54
N ASP A 91 0.19 6.68 -9.95
CA ASP A 91 -0.97 6.63 -9.05
C ASP A 91 -1.37 5.20 -8.68
N CYS A 92 -0.44 4.25 -8.82
CA CYS A 92 -0.67 2.81 -8.72
C CYS A 92 -1.79 2.32 -9.65
N PRO A 93 -1.50 2.16 -10.96
CA PRO A 93 -2.48 1.68 -11.94
C PRO A 93 -3.13 0.36 -11.52
N GLU A 94 -4.46 0.29 -11.63
CA GLU A 94 -5.23 -0.84 -11.10
C GLU A 94 -4.89 -2.16 -11.78
N ASP A 95 -4.81 -2.16 -13.10
CA ASP A 95 -4.54 -3.35 -13.88
C ASP A 95 -3.11 -3.88 -13.66
N LEU A 96 -2.14 -3.01 -13.37
CA LEU A 96 -0.79 -3.41 -13.01
C LEU A 96 -0.73 -3.95 -11.58
N TRP A 97 -1.39 -3.27 -10.62
CA TRP A 97 -1.39 -3.69 -9.22
C TRP A 97 -2.07 -5.05 -9.02
N GLU A 98 -3.18 -5.31 -9.72
CA GLU A 98 -3.88 -6.60 -9.65
C GLU A 98 -3.06 -7.76 -10.23
N LYS A 99 -2.17 -7.48 -11.20
CA LYS A 99 -1.25 -8.47 -11.78
C LYS A 99 0.01 -8.68 -10.94
N LEU A 100 0.38 -7.71 -10.10
CA LEU A 100 1.57 -7.79 -9.26
C LEU A 100 1.34 -8.78 -8.10
N THR A 101 2.09 -9.87 -8.10
CA THR A 101 1.97 -10.91 -7.08
C THR A 101 2.99 -10.72 -5.95
N GLU A 102 2.63 -11.15 -4.74
CA GLU A 102 3.57 -11.16 -3.60
C GLU A 102 4.83 -11.99 -3.91
N ALA A 103 4.72 -13.08 -4.67
CA ALA A 103 5.86 -13.88 -5.10
C ALA A 103 6.85 -13.09 -5.96
N ALA A 104 6.35 -12.31 -6.93
CA ALA A 104 7.22 -11.46 -7.76
C ALA A 104 7.95 -10.40 -6.93
N VAL A 105 7.28 -9.84 -5.92
CA VAL A 105 7.92 -8.87 -5.01
C VAL A 105 8.97 -9.56 -4.12
N ARG A 106 8.67 -10.74 -3.57
CA ARG A 106 9.64 -11.54 -2.80
C ARG A 106 10.89 -11.87 -3.59
N ASP A 107 10.72 -12.35 -4.83
CA ASP A 107 11.83 -12.67 -5.73
C ASP A 107 12.68 -11.43 -6.06
N ARG A 108 12.04 -10.26 -6.24
CA ARG A 108 12.76 -9.01 -6.53
C ARG A 108 13.64 -8.53 -5.38
N PHE A 109 13.18 -8.70 -4.15
CA PHE A 109 13.88 -8.24 -2.95
C PHE A 109 14.71 -9.33 -2.27
N ASP A 110 14.63 -10.58 -2.74
CA ASP A 110 15.23 -11.76 -2.09
C ASP A 110 14.83 -11.89 -0.62
N VAL A 111 13.52 -11.81 -0.35
CA VAL A 111 12.95 -11.88 1.00
C VAL A 111 11.89 -12.96 1.12
N TYR A 112 11.76 -13.51 2.32
CA TYR A 112 10.75 -14.55 2.60
C TYR A 112 9.32 -14.02 2.69
N MET A 113 9.15 -12.77 3.11
CA MET A 113 7.84 -12.17 3.38
C MET A 113 7.76 -10.75 2.85
N VAL A 114 6.59 -10.43 2.30
CA VAL A 114 6.23 -9.09 1.83
C VAL A 114 4.81 -8.81 2.31
N VAL A 115 4.56 -7.59 2.78
CA VAL A 115 3.19 -7.10 2.97
C VAL A 115 2.78 -6.26 1.76
N MET A 116 1.77 -6.71 1.03
CA MET A 116 1.10 -5.94 -0.02
C MET A 116 0.12 -4.96 0.63
N ASN A 117 0.52 -3.70 0.78
CA ASN A 117 -0.17 -2.71 1.61
C ASN A 117 -0.93 -1.68 0.76
N GLY A 118 -1.70 -2.12 -0.22
CA GLY A 118 -2.46 -1.24 -1.12
C GLY A 118 -3.59 -1.90 -1.94
N PRO A 119 -4.32 -1.12 -2.75
CA PRO A 119 -4.14 0.33 -2.95
C PRO A 119 -4.68 1.17 -1.79
N ARG A 120 -4.09 2.36 -1.62
CA ARG A 120 -4.36 3.33 -0.56
C ARG A 120 -4.63 4.71 -1.14
N TYR A 121 -5.24 5.56 -0.33
CA TYR A 121 -5.61 6.92 -0.68
C TYR A 121 -5.32 7.84 0.49
N PHE A 122 -4.58 8.93 0.25
CA PHE A 122 -4.19 9.85 1.32
C PHE A 122 -5.35 10.73 1.80
N ILE A 123 -5.32 11.09 3.08
CA ILE A 123 -6.21 12.10 3.67
C ILE A 123 -5.50 13.45 3.78
N MET A 124 -4.18 13.49 4.00
CA MET A 124 -3.44 14.75 4.10
C MET A 124 -3.43 15.49 2.77
N ASP A 125 -3.31 16.81 2.84
CA ASP A 125 -3.28 17.70 1.68
C ASP A 125 -1.88 17.94 1.16
N THR A 126 -0.86 17.84 2.04
CA THR A 126 0.53 18.02 1.67
C THR A 126 1.43 17.14 2.54
N ILE A 127 2.42 16.50 1.92
CA ILE A 127 3.54 15.87 2.62
C ILE A 127 4.71 16.83 2.55
N LEU A 128 5.15 17.32 3.70
CA LEU A 128 6.34 18.14 3.83
C LEU A 128 7.48 17.20 4.25
N GLY A 129 8.22 16.72 3.26
CA GLY A 129 9.39 15.86 3.48
C GLY A 129 10.61 16.65 3.94
N SER A 130 11.42 16.01 4.78
CA SER A 130 12.79 16.43 5.07
C SER A 130 13.67 15.19 5.28
N GLY A 131 14.98 15.32 5.08
CA GLY A 131 15.95 14.25 5.38
C GLY A 131 15.99 13.07 4.39
N ALA A 132 16.47 11.93 4.88
CA ALA A 132 16.79 10.72 4.08
C ALA A 132 15.58 10.05 3.39
N THR A 133 14.35 10.49 3.70
CA THR A 133 13.09 9.95 3.15
C THR A 133 12.68 10.58 1.81
N MET A 134 13.41 11.62 1.36
CA MET A 134 13.09 12.33 0.11
C MET A 134 13.58 11.62 -1.15
N ASN A 135 14.73 10.94 -1.09
CA ASN A 135 15.37 10.27 -2.22
C ASN A 135 15.79 8.86 -1.79
N GLY A 136 14.88 7.90 -1.94
CA GLY A 136 15.13 6.50 -1.61
C GLY A 136 15.54 5.67 -2.81
N ASP A 137 15.84 4.39 -2.56
CA ASP A 137 16.07 3.41 -3.61
C ASP A 137 14.80 3.27 -4.47
N VAL A 138 14.94 3.48 -5.78
CA VAL A 138 13.86 3.31 -6.76
C VAL A 138 13.95 1.92 -7.37
N VAL A 139 12.83 1.22 -7.42
CA VAL A 139 12.70 -0.10 -8.04
C VAL A 139 11.47 -0.15 -8.93
N GLU A 140 11.57 -0.85 -10.06
CA GLU A 140 10.42 -1.16 -10.91
C GLU A 140 10.07 -2.65 -10.75
N ILE A 141 8.79 -2.93 -10.50
CA ILE A 141 8.27 -4.30 -10.34
C ILE A 141 6.91 -4.38 -11.02
N GLY A 142 6.78 -5.28 -12.00
CA GLY A 142 5.50 -5.45 -12.72
C GLY A 142 5.04 -4.20 -13.48
N GLY A 143 5.97 -3.34 -13.90
CA GLY A 143 5.68 -2.07 -14.59
C GLY A 143 5.23 -0.94 -13.66
N ILE A 144 5.31 -1.11 -12.33
CA ILE A 144 5.04 -0.06 -11.34
C ILE A 144 6.35 0.40 -10.73
N THR A 145 6.53 1.72 -10.63
CA THR A 145 7.71 2.30 -10.01
C THR A 145 7.46 2.57 -8.53
N PHE A 146 8.30 2.00 -7.67
CA PHE A 146 8.28 2.24 -6.23
C PHE A 146 9.57 2.89 -5.75
N GLU A 147 9.47 3.75 -4.76
CA GLU A 147 10.62 4.36 -4.09
C GLU A 147 10.57 4.08 -2.59
N LYS A 148 11.72 3.76 -2.00
CA LYS A 148 11.83 3.56 -0.55
C LYS A 148 11.56 4.86 0.20
N ARG A 149 10.58 4.87 1.11
CA ARG A 149 10.19 6.07 1.89
C ARG A 149 10.46 5.97 3.38
N ALA A 150 10.52 4.76 3.94
CA ALA A 150 10.72 4.57 5.38
C ALA A 150 11.23 3.18 5.72
N GLU A 151 11.66 3.01 6.97
CA GLU A 151 11.87 1.71 7.61
C GLU A 151 11.03 1.62 8.88
N VAL A 152 10.47 0.44 9.12
CA VAL A 152 9.68 0.13 10.31
C VAL A 152 10.34 -1.02 11.04
N ALA A 153 10.87 -0.73 12.23
CA ALA A 153 11.29 -1.78 13.15
C ALA A 153 10.04 -2.51 13.67
N LEU A 154 10.00 -3.83 13.48
CA LEU A 154 8.90 -4.67 13.93
C LEU A 154 9.36 -5.51 15.12
N SER A 155 8.46 -5.79 16.04
CA SER A 155 8.64 -6.88 17.00
C SER A 155 8.25 -8.21 16.36
N TRP A 156 8.75 -9.31 16.91
CA TRP A 156 8.27 -10.65 16.52
C TRP A 156 6.77 -10.83 16.75
N MET A 157 6.21 -10.11 17.73
CA MET A 157 4.77 -10.10 17.99
C MET A 157 3.99 -9.40 16.88
N ASP A 158 4.53 -8.34 16.28
CA ASP A 158 3.89 -7.63 15.17
C ASP A 158 3.78 -8.52 13.92
N ILE A 159 4.78 -9.38 13.70
CA ILE A 159 4.75 -10.37 12.62
C ILE A 159 3.68 -11.44 12.87
N ILE A 160 3.61 -11.96 14.10
CA ILE A 160 2.71 -13.06 14.46
C ILE A 160 1.28 -12.57 14.67
N ARG A 161 1.09 -11.33 15.11
CA ARG A 161 -0.20 -10.73 15.48
C ARG A 161 -0.34 -9.33 14.88
N GLN A 162 -0.75 -9.27 13.61
CA GLN A 162 -1.19 -8.03 12.97
C GLN A 162 -2.60 -7.61 13.43
N ALA A 163 -2.78 -7.41 14.74
CA ALA A 163 -4.07 -7.05 15.31
C ALA A 163 -4.41 -5.58 15.01
N PRO A 164 -5.63 -5.28 14.51
CA PRO A 164 -6.11 -3.92 14.41
C PRO A 164 -6.01 -3.17 15.75
N TYR A 165 -5.87 -1.85 15.68
CA TYR A 165 -5.79 -0.94 16.83
C TYR A 165 -4.58 -1.18 17.76
N THR A 166 -3.51 -1.82 17.24
CA THR A 166 -2.23 -1.98 17.93
C THR A 166 -1.23 -0.94 17.45
N GLU A 167 -0.57 -0.25 18.38
CA GLU A 167 0.44 0.77 18.07
C GLU A 167 1.71 0.15 17.51
N THR A 168 2.21 0.72 16.41
CA THR A 168 3.52 0.44 15.84
C THR A 168 4.30 1.76 15.73
N THR A 169 5.59 1.74 16.06
CA THR A 169 6.46 2.90 15.90
C THR A 169 7.23 2.81 14.58
N VAL A 170 7.22 3.90 13.82
CA VAL A 170 7.92 4.01 12.54
C VAL A 170 8.91 5.16 12.58
N ASP A 171 10.11 4.97 12.03
CA ASP A 171 11.08 6.05 11.90
C ASP A 171 10.62 6.98 10.76
N ARG A 172 10.42 8.26 11.09
CA ARG A 172 9.79 9.22 10.17
C ARG A 172 10.17 10.67 10.51
N ASP A 173 10.57 11.39 9.47
CA ASP A 173 10.90 12.83 9.52
C ASP A 173 9.95 13.69 8.67
N THR A 174 8.88 13.10 8.14
CA THR A 174 7.88 13.84 7.35
C THR A 174 6.85 14.51 8.25
N VAL A 175 6.42 15.71 7.86
CA VAL A 175 5.24 16.36 8.44
C VAL A 175 4.07 16.20 7.48
N TYR A 176 2.97 15.67 8.00
CA TYR A 176 1.70 15.61 7.25
C TYR A 176 0.85 16.81 7.59
N ARG A 177 0.53 17.59 6.57
CA ARG A 177 -0.33 18.77 6.71
C ARG A 177 -1.72 18.47 6.15
N PHE A 178 -2.71 18.77 6.98
CA PHE A 178 -4.12 18.81 6.61
C PHE A 178 -4.52 20.28 6.64
N ASP A 179 -5.01 20.79 5.51
CA ASP A 179 -5.35 22.20 5.40
C ASP A 179 -6.62 22.52 6.21
N ALA A 180 -6.67 23.73 6.79
CA ALA A 180 -7.86 24.24 7.48
C ALA A 180 -9.13 24.13 6.62
N GLY A 181 -10.26 23.85 7.25
CA GLY A 181 -11.57 23.78 6.61
C GLY A 181 -11.85 22.51 5.81
N LYS A 182 -10.91 21.54 5.76
CA LYS A 182 -11.11 20.23 5.13
C LYS A 182 -11.26 19.13 6.17
N PRO A 183 -12.12 18.12 5.94
CA PRO A 183 -12.37 17.10 6.94
C PRO A 183 -11.13 16.24 7.24
N VAL A 184 -10.95 15.88 8.50
CA VAL A 184 -10.07 14.82 8.97
C VAL A 184 -10.90 13.77 9.69
N PHE A 185 -10.38 12.55 9.76
CA PHE A 185 -11.06 11.41 10.37
C PHE A 185 -10.19 10.88 11.50
N GLU A 186 -10.78 10.70 12.67
CA GLU A 186 -10.02 10.45 13.90
C GLU A 186 -10.57 9.27 14.66
N LEU A 187 -9.64 8.53 15.27
CA LEU A 187 -9.92 7.58 16.35
C LEU A 187 -9.51 8.23 17.67
N THR A 188 -10.34 8.08 18.71
CA THR A 188 -9.96 8.44 20.08
C THR A 188 -9.96 7.19 20.94
N ALA A 189 -8.82 6.90 21.58
CA ALA A 189 -8.66 5.79 22.49
C ALA A 189 -9.26 6.11 23.88
N PRO A 190 -9.51 5.09 24.73
CA PRO A 190 -10.13 5.28 26.05
C PRO A 190 -9.32 6.16 27.02
N ASP A 191 -8.01 6.29 26.80
CA ASP A 191 -7.09 7.14 27.57
C ASP A 191 -7.06 8.60 27.04
N GLY A 192 -7.84 8.91 26.00
CA GLY A 192 -7.88 10.22 25.35
C GLY A 192 -6.86 10.42 24.24
N ALA A 193 -6.02 9.42 23.92
CA ALA A 193 -5.11 9.53 22.78
C ALA A 193 -5.90 9.63 21.46
N VAL A 194 -5.53 10.61 20.63
CA VAL A 194 -6.17 10.85 19.32
C VAL A 194 -5.26 10.37 18.21
N TYR A 195 -5.83 9.70 17.21
CA TYR A 195 -5.15 9.23 16.01
C TYR A 195 -5.88 9.76 14.78
N VAL A 196 -5.17 10.47 13.92
CA VAL A 196 -5.71 11.07 12.69
C VAL A 196 -5.40 10.16 11.50
N MET A 197 -6.39 9.88 10.68
CA MET A 197 -6.25 9.04 9.49
C MET A 197 -5.25 9.67 8.51
N GLN A 198 -4.20 8.91 8.19
CA GLN A 198 -3.22 9.24 7.16
C GLN A 198 -3.72 8.80 5.79
N SER A 199 -4.24 7.57 5.71
CA SER A 199 -4.78 7.00 4.48
C SER A 199 -5.87 5.98 4.75
N TYR A 200 -6.85 5.94 3.85
CA TYR A 200 -7.79 4.84 3.77
C TYR A 200 -7.31 3.82 2.73
N ALA A 201 -7.74 2.56 2.88
CA ALA A 201 -7.23 1.45 2.09
C ALA A 201 -8.36 0.66 1.43
N ARG A 202 -8.16 0.30 0.15
CA ARG A 202 -9.00 -0.66 -0.57
C ARG A 202 -8.40 -2.07 -0.49
N ILE A 203 -7.91 -2.45 0.69
CA ILE A 203 -7.32 -3.78 0.94
C ILE A 203 -8.43 -4.77 1.30
N VAL A 204 -9.23 -4.45 2.32
CA VAL A 204 -10.31 -5.30 2.84
C VAL A 204 -11.63 -5.03 2.11
N ASP A 205 -12.00 -3.76 1.97
CA ASP A 205 -13.16 -3.34 1.17
C ASP A 205 -12.66 -2.67 -0.11
N LYS A 206 -12.85 -3.35 -1.25
CA LYS A 206 -12.45 -2.85 -2.57
C LYS A 206 -13.32 -1.70 -3.08
N THR A 207 -14.36 -1.30 -2.37
CA THR A 207 -15.28 -0.21 -2.78
C THR A 207 -15.20 1.03 -1.91
N LEU A 208 -14.46 0.97 -0.79
CA LEU A 208 -14.30 2.10 0.14
C LEU A 208 -13.77 3.34 -0.59
N SER A 209 -14.48 4.46 -0.41
CA SER A 209 -14.17 5.76 -1.00
C SER A 209 -14.08 6.86 0.05
N PHE A 210 -13.53 8.02 -0.31
CA PHE A 210 -13.47 9.18 0.57
C PHE A 210 -14.86 9.61 1.09
N ALA A 211 -15.91 9.47 0.27
CA ALA A 211 -17.28 9.86 0.62
C ALA A 211 -17.90 8.97 1.72
N ASP A 212 -17.36 7.77 1.93
CA ASP A 212 -17.85 6.84 2.95
C ASP A 212 -17.27 7.15 4.34
N LEU A 213 -16.14 7.87 4.39
CA LEU A 213 -15.38 8.09 5.62
C LEU A 213 -16.17 8.78 6.74
N PRO A 214 -17.02 9.81 6.49
CA PRO A 214 -17.86 10.41 7.54
C PRO A 214 -18.69 9.40 8.34
N ASN A 215 -19.11 8.31 7.70
CA ASN A 215 -19.97 7.26 8.29
C ASN A 215 -19.21 5.97 8.60
N LEU A 216 -17.89 5.92 8.39
CA LEU A 216 -17.09 4.71 8.51
C LEU A 216 -17.14 4.13 9.93
N GLY A 217 -17.26 4.96 10.96
CA GLY A 217 -17.33 4.54 12.36
C GLY A 217 -18.42 3.49 12.65
N ALA A 218 -19.55 3.52 11.92
CA ALA A 218 -20.61 2.52 12.06
C ALA A 218 -20.23 1.12 11.52
N ARG A 219 -19.16 1.04 10.72
CA ARG A 219 -18.66 -0.18 10.08
C ARG A 219 -17.42 -0.74 10.79
N LEU A 220 -16.75 0.05 11.62
CA LEU A 220 -15.55 -0.35 12.35
C LEU A 220 -15.91 -1.25 13.54
N LYS A 221 -15.04 -2.24 13.82
CA LYS A 221 -15.14 -3.07 15.03
C LYS A 221 -14.27 -2.45 16.12
N LEU A 222 -14.67 -1.27 16.57
CA LEU A 222 -13.92 -0.50 17.55
C LEU A 222 -13.74 -1.29 18.87
N PRO A 223 -12.52 -1.34 19.44
CA PRO A 223 -12.32 -1.87 20.78
C PRO A 223 -13.11 -1.07 21.81
N LYS A 224 -13.38 -1.68 22.98
CA LYS A 224 -14.17 -1.03 24.04
C LYS A 224 -13.59 0.34 24.42
N GLY A 225 -14.43 1.37 24.37
CA GLY A 225 -14.09 2.74 24.74
C GLY A 225 -13.41 3.57 23.65
N TRP A 226 -13.14 2.98 22.49
CA TRP A 226 -12.69 3.73 21.32
C TRP A 226 -13.87 4.41 20.63
N THR A 227 -13.64 5.59 20.06
CA THR A 227 -14.61 6.30 19.22
C THR A 227 -13.99 6.67 17.87
N TYR A 228 -14.85 6.87 16.89
CA TYR A 228 -14.51 7.38 15.56
C TYR A 228 -15.31 8.65 15.28
N ALA A 229 -14.68 9.67 14.71
CA ALA A 229 -15.37 10.91 14.34
C ALA A 229 -14.73 11.58 13.12
N GLU A 230 -15.54 12.33 12.38
CA GLU A 230 -15.07 13.37 11.48
C GLU A 230 -14.87 14.67 12.27
N ARG A 231 -13.83 15.41 11.93
CA ARG A 231 -13.57 16.75 12.45
C ARG A 231 -13.14 17.68 11.32
N VAL A 232 -13.61 18.92 11.33
CA VAL A 232 -13.14 19.98 10.42
C VAL A 232 -12.29 20.98 11.21
N PRO A 233 -10.94 20.93 11.11
CA PRO A 233 -10.05 21.83 11.82
C PRO A 233 -10.18 23.26 11.27
N GLN A 234 -10.20 24.25 12.16
CA GLN A 234 -10.28 25.67 11.78
C GLN A 234 -8.92 26.27 11.38
N THR A 235 -7.83 25.59 11.72
CA THR A 235 -6.46 25.92 11.37
C THR A 235 -5.79 24.70 10.76
N ASP A 236 -4.70 24.90 10.02
CA ASP A 236 -3.91 23.77 9.49
C ASP A 236 -3.52 22.83 10.64
N LEU A 237 -3.75 21.53 10.44
CA LEU A 237 -3.32 20.49 11.35
C LEU A 237 -2.00 19.91 10.83
N LEU A 238 -0.96 19.95 11.66
CA LEU A 238 0.36 19.41 11.35
C LEU A 238 0.62 18.19 12.22
N LEU A 239 0.78 17.03 11.59
CA LEU A 239 1.24 15.82 12.25
C LEU A 239 2.74 15.65 11.98
N SER A 240 3.54 16.19 12.89
CA SER A 240 4.99 16.01 12.89
C SER A 240 5.36 14.71 13.60
N ALA A 241 6.37 14.01 13.06
CA ALA A 241 6.89 12.77 13.62
C ALA A 241 8.16 12.99 14.46
N GLY A 242 8.90 14.09 14.32
CA GLY A 242 10.09 14.38 15.15
C GLY A 242 11.11 13.23 15.24
N GLY A 243 11.24 12.42 14.19
CA GLY A 243 12.06 11.20 14.15
C GLY A 243 11.28 9.90 14.32
N LYS A 244 10.14 9.89 15.03
CA LYS A 244 9.32 8.70 15.28
C LYS A 244 7.82 9.02 15.30
N ALA A 245 7.06 8.33 14.46
CA ALA A 245 5.60 8.37 14.51
C ALA A 245 5.03 7.07 15.09
N THR A 246 3.99 7.19 15.90
CA THR A 246 3.16 6.04 16.31
C THR A 246 1.97 5.93 15.37
N VAL A 247 1.78 4.76 14.77
CA VAL A 247 0.67 4.47 13.86
C VAL A 247 -0.15 3.28 14.32
N ILE A 248 -1.42 3.26 13.93
CA ILE A 248 -2.32 2.11 14.10
C ILE A 248 -3.04 1.83 12.77
N GLN A 249 -3.56 0.61 12.63
CA GLN A 249 -4.47 0.25 11.55
C GLN A 249 -5.82 -0.21 12.08
N ASP A 250 -6.91 0.14 11.41
CA ASP A 250 -8.26 -0.38 11.72
C ASP A 250 -8.57 -1.70 10.99
N ASP A 251 -9.80 -2.19 11.13
CA ASP A 251 -10.26 -3.44 10.52
C ASP A 251 -10.23 -3.43 8.98
N PHE A 252 -10.26 -2.25 8.35
CA PHE A 252 -10.16 -2.08 6.90
C PHE A 252 -8.74 -1.81 6.42
N LYS A 253 -7.77 -1.82 7.34
CA LYS A 253 -6.36 -1.46 7.13
C LYS A 253 -6.15 0.02 6.80
N ASN A 254 -7.10 0.90 7.16
CA ASN A 254 -6.84 2.34 7.12
C ASN A 254 -5.80 2.67 8.18
N THR A 255 -4.85 3.55 7.86
CA THR A 255 -3.72 3.87 8.75
C THR A 255 -3.96 5.22 9.41
N TYR A 256 -3.72 5.31 10.71
CA TYR A 256 -3.84 6.52 11.50
C TYR A 256 -2.52 6.83 12.19
N GLN A 257 -2.19 8.12 12.35
CA GLN A 257 -1.07 8.58 13.16
C GLN A 257 -1.56 9.12 14.48
N LYS A 258 -0.92 8.72 15.58
CA LYS A 258 -1.12 9.35 16.87
C LYS A 258 -0.75 10.83 16.79
N VAL A 259 -1.61 11.70 17.29
CA VAL A 259 -1.32 13.13 17.45
C VAL A 259 -0.31 13.26 18.57
N ALA A 260 0.88 13.79 18.26
CA ALA A 260 1.86 14.09 19.29
C ALA A 260 1.30 15.15 20.26
N PRO A 261 1.59 15.07 21.56
CA PRO A 261 1.26 16.15 22.48
C PRO A 261 1.82 17.46 21.94
N ALA A 262 1.04 18.55 22.02
CA ALA A 262 1.54 19.86 21.69
C ALA A 262 2.81 20.11 22.52
N THR A 263 3.93 20.42 21.87
CA THR A 263 5.12 20.85 22.58
C THR A 263 4.78 22.18 23.27
N PRO A 264 4.89 22.29 24.60
CA PRO A 264 4.61 23.53 25.32
C PRO A 264 5.55 24.67 24.91
#